data_AF-A0A955HE33-F1
#
_entry.id   AF-A0A955HE33-F1
#
_cell.length_a   1.000
_cell.length_b   1.000
_cell.length_c   1.000
_cell.angle_alpha   90.00
_cell.angle_beta   90.00
_cell.angle_gamma   90.00
#
_symmetry.space_group_name_H-M   'P 1'
#
loop_
_entity.id
_entity.type
_entity.pdbx_description
1 polymer ?
#
loop_
_entity_poly.entity_id
_entity_poly.type
_entity_poly.pdbx_seq_one_letter_code
_entity_poly.pdbx_strand_id
1 'polypeptide(L)'
;QKCLDITKMYCFYGKNMSVKKTLDMIKTNPKVDTLVYIDGAIVWHLKKKDYVKSGFNEIIGTEVYKNMMVRNINTVRRLVSMVE
;
A
#
# COMPACT_ATOMS: atom_id res chain seq x y z
N GLN A 1 0.14 19.18 16.71
CA GLN A 1 -0.81 18.47 15.84
C GLN A 1 -0.06 17.49 14.92
N LYS A 2 0.21 16.23 15.32
CA LYS A 2 0.72 15.24 14.36
C LYS A 2 -0.48 14.79 13.52
N CYS A 3 -0.56 15.22 12.25
CA CYS A 3 -1.49 14.59 11.31
C CYS A 3 -1.22 13.08 11.34
N LEU A 4 -2.21 12.30 11.75
CA LEU A 4 -2.13 10.84 11.82
C LEU A 4 -2.25 10.30 10.40
N ASP A 5 -1.18 10.49 9.63
CA ASP A 5 -1.09 9.98 8.27
C ASP A 5 -0.74 8.50 8.32
N ILE A 6 -1.48 7.69 7.58
CA ILE A 6 -1.26 6.25 7.45
C ILE A 6 -0.51 6.05 6.15
N THR A 7 0.75 5.65 6.26
CA THR A 7 1.55 5.23 5.10
C THR A 7 1.82 3.74 5.23
N LYS A 8 1.26 2.97 4.30
CA LYS A 8 1.44 1.53 4.19
C LYS A 8 2.25 1.23 2.94
N MET A 9 3.15 0.27 3.04
CA MET A 9 3.89 -0.31 1.94
C MET A 9 3.36 -1.72 1.69
N TYR A 10 3.14 -2.04 0.43
CA TYR A 10 2.59 -3.28 -0.07
C TYR A 10 3.65 -3.93 -0.94
N CYS A 11 4.30 -4.98 -0.44
CA CYS A 11 5.21 -5.78 -1.25
C CYS A 11 4.44 -6.92 -1.91
N PHE A 12 4.78 -7.21 -3.16
CA PHE A 12 4.29 -8.41 -3.84
C PHE A 12 5.16 -9.61 -3.48
N TYR A 13 4.54 -10.73 -3.13
CA TYR A 13 5.27 -11.99 -2.93
C TYR A 13 5.08 -12.90 -4.14
N GLY A 14 6.18 -13.18 -4.85
CA GLY A 14 6.22 -14.16 -5.93
C GLY A 14 6.16 -13.58 -7.34
N LYS A 15 6.80 -14.29 -8.28
CA LYS A 15 6.93 -13.96 -9.72
C LYS A 15 5.61 -13.94 -10.50
N ASN A 16 4.49 -14.29 -9.86
CA ASN A 16 3.22 -14.61 -10.54
C ASN A 16 2.23 -13.43 -10.60
N MET A 17 2.47 -12.33 -9.88
CA MET A 17 1.61 -11.14 -9.94
C MET A 17 2.36 -9.98 -10.59
N SER A 18 1.93 -9.60 -11.80
CA SER A 18 2.53 -8.46 -12.49
C SER A 18 1.95 -7.15 -11.95
N VAL A 19 2.81 -6.15 -11.75
CA VAL A 19 2.45 -4.80 -11.29
C VAL A 19 1.28 -4.22 -12.11
N LYS A 20 1.27 -4.49 -13.41
CA LYS A 20 0.25 -4.04 -14.35
C LYS A 20 -1.13 -4.64 -14.07
N LYS A 21 -1.21 -5.95 -13.80
CA LYS A 21 -2.48 -6.59 -13.42
C LYS A 21 -3.00 -6.07 -12.09
N THR A 22 -2.11 -5.76 -11.16
CA THR A 22 -2.51 -5.21 -9.86
C THR A 22 -3.04 -3.80 -9.97
N LEU A 23 -2.43 -2.96 -10.81
CA LEU A 23 -2.91 -1.61 -11.11
C LEU A 23 -4.37 -1.60 -11.57
N ASP A 24 -4.73 -2.51 -12.48
CA ASP A 24 -6.09 -2.59 -13.01
C ASP A 24 -7.12 -3.06 -11.96
N MET A 25 -6.68 -3.82 -10.95
CA MET A 25 -7.54 -4.34 -9.89
C MET A 25 -7.68 -3.39 -8.70
N ILE A 26 -6.77 -2.44 -8.54
CA ILE A 26 -6.80 -1.48 -7.44
C ILE A 26 -7.65 -0.28 -7.88
N LYS A 27 -8.83 -0.16 -7.28
CA LYS A 27 -9.61 1.07 -7.34
C LYS A 27 -9.12 2.01 -6.25
N THR A 28 -8.69 3.20 -6.63
CA THR A 28 -8.23 4.25 -5.71
C THR A 28 -9.16 5.45 -5.77
N ASN A 29 -9.29 6.17 -4.67
CA ASN A 29 -9.96 7.47 -4.64
C ASN A 29 -8.89 8.59 -4.69
N PRO A 30 -8.64 9.23 -5.85
CA PRO A 30 -7.57 10.21 -6.02
C PRO A 30 -7.71 11.46 -5.13
N LYS A 31 -8.86 11.67 -4.48
CA LYS A 31 -9.07 12.79 -3.54
C LYS A 31 -8.42 12.53 -2.17
N VAL A 32 -8.18 11.27 -1.82
CA VAL A 32 -7.71 10.86 -0.47
C VAL A 32 -6.57 9.86 -0.49
N ASP A 33 -6.42 9.14 -1.60
CA ASP A 33 -5.39 8.13 -1.81
C ASP A 33 -4.22 8.69 -2.61
N THR A 34 -3.01 8.41 -2.15
CA THR A 34 -1.77 8.70 -2.89
C THR A 34 -1.00 7.39 -3.02
N LEU A 35 -0.85 6.89 -4.25
CA LEU A 35 -0.11 5.67 -4.54
C LEU A 35 1.18 6.00 -5.28
N VAL A 36 2.27 5.37 -4.86
CA VAL A 36 3.57 5.41 -5.53
C VAL A 36 3.98 3.98 -5.85
N TYR A 37 4.33 3.73 -7.09
CA TYR A 37 4.82 2.44 -7.56
C TYR A 37 6.34 2.43 -7.55
N ILE A 38 6.91 1.41 -6.93
CA ILE A 38 8.33 1.12 -6.93
C ILE A 38 8.53 -0.32 -7.38
N ASP A 39 9.73 -0.68 -7.83
CA ASP A 39 9.97 -2.03 -8.32
C ASP A 39 9.70 -3.07 -7.21
N GLY A 40 8.71 -3.94 -7.45
CA GLY A 40 8.27 -4.95 -6.48
C GLY A 40 7.36 -4.48 -5.34
N ALA A 41 6.95 -3.20 -5.27
CA ALA A 41 6.03 -2.73 -4.23
C ALA A 41 5.18 -1.51 -4.59
N ILE A 42 4.08 -1.33 -3.87
CA ILE A 42 3.22 -0.14 -3.89
C ILE A 42 3.31 0.55 -2.53
N VAL A 43 3.59 1.84 -2.52
CA VAL A 43 3.45 2.67 -1.32
C VAL A 43 2.12 3.41 -1.41
N TRP A 44 1.24 3.18 -0.43
CA TRP A 44 -0.05 3.83 -0.34
C TRP A 44 -0.06 4.74 0.89
N HIS A 45 -0.26 6.02 0.64
CA HIS A 45 -0.41 7.05 1.65
C HIS A 45 -1.85 7.57 1.66
N LEU A 46 -2.43 7.70 2.86
CA LEU A 46 -3.71 8.36 3.08
C LEU A 46 -3.79 8.91 4.52
N LYS A 47 -4.71 9.84 4.76
CA LYS A 47 -4.97 10.34 6.11
C LYS A 47 -5.88 9.38 6.86
N LYS A 48 -5.61 9.12 8.15
CA LYS A 48 -6.46 8.21 8.97
C LYS A 48 -7.94 8.57 8.95
N LYS A 49 -8.26 9.88 8.94
CA LYS A 49 -9.64 10.39 8.88
C LYS A 49 -10.37 10.04 7.59
N ASP A 50 -9.63 9.80 6.50
CA ASP A 50 -10.16 9.54 5.17
C ASP A 50 -10.10 8.03 4.82
N TYR A 51 -9.69 7.19 5.75
CA TYR A 51 -9.57 5.73 5.57
C TYR A 51 -10.88 5.08 5.10
N VAL A 52 -12.03 5.56 5.58
CA VAL A 52 -13.34 5.05 5.16
C VAL A 52 -13.65 5.40 3.70
N LYS A 53 -13.11 6.50 3.19
CA LYS A 53 -13.31 7.01 1.82
C LYS A 53 -12.26 6.50 0.83
N SER A 54 -11.24 5.81 1.33
CA SER A 54 -10.15 5.26 0.55
C SER A 54 -10.59 4.02 -0.21
N GLY A 55 -10.04 3.85 -1.41
CA GLY A 55 -10.15 2.60 -2.16
C GLY A 55 -9.51 1.40 -1.45
N PHE A 56 -8.78 1.62 -0.36
CA PHE A 56 -8.20 0.56 0.44
C PHE A 56 -9.25 -0.43 0.95
N ASN A 57 -10.46 0.02 1.33
CA ASN A 57 -11.51 -0.89 1.81
C ASN A 57 -11.97 -1.86 0.72
N GLU A 58 -11.88 -1.48 -0.55
CA GLU A 58 -12.26 -2.33 -1.68
C GLU A 58 -11.23 -3.45 -1.89
N ILE A 59 -9.94 -3.21 -1.62
CA ILE A 59 -8.90 -4.20 -1.88
C ILE A 59 -8.81 -5.29 -0.82
N ILE A 60 -9.21 -5.03 0.44
CA ILE A 60 -9.02 -5.96 1.58
C ILE A 60 -9.62 -7.36 1.31
N GLY A 61 -10.69 -7.45 0.52
CA GLY A 61 -11.34 -8.71 0.15
C GLY A 61 -10.81 -9.38 -1.12
N THR A 62 -9.89 -8.74 -1.85
CA THR A 62 -9.43 -9.18 -3.17
C THR A 62 -8.27 -10.18 -3.09
N GLU A 63 -8.05 -10.91 -4.18
CA GLU A 63 -6.89 -11.80 -4.33
C GLU A 63 -5.56 -11.02 -4.33
N VAL A 64 -5.58 -9.75 -4.75
CA VAL A 64 -4.45 -8.83 -4.66
C VAL A 64 -3.98 -8.70 -3.21
N TYR A 65 -4.90 -8.41 -2.29
CA TYR A 65 -4.55 -8.24 -0.88
C TYR A 65 -4.03 -9.53 -0.25
N LYS A 66 -4.54 -10.69 -0.66
CA LYS A 66 -4.08 -12.02 -0.18
C LYS A 66 -2.64 -12.35 -0.60
N ASN A 67 -2.22 -11.90 -1.78
CA ASN A 67 -0.86 -12.11 -2.30
C ASN A 67 0.09 -10.95 -1.98
N MET A 68 -0.36 -9.95 -1.21
CA MET A 68 0.44 -8.82 -0.77
C MET A 68 0.88 -8.94 0.68
N MET A 69 2.09 -8.47 0.97
CA MET A 69 2.52 -8.19 2.34
C MET A 69 2.35 -6.71 2.65
N VAL A 70 1.41 -6.42 3.54
CA VAL A 70 1.17 -5.05 4.02
C VAL A 70 2.05 -4.77 5.24
N ARG A 71 2.85 -3.71 5.17
CA ARG A 71 3.70 -3.23 6.27
C ARG A 71 3.57 -1.72 6.44
N ASN A 72 3.73 -1.23 7.66
CA ASN A 72 3.82 0.21 7.88
C ASN A 72 5.16 0.71 7.32
N ILE A 73 5.19 1.85 6.63
CA ILE A 73 6.43 2.42 6.10
C ILE A 73 7.49 2.65 7.19
N ASN A 74 7.05 2.94 8.41
CA ASN A 74 7.94 3.13 9.56
C ASN A 74 8.63 1.82 9.93
N THR A 75 7.95 0.68 9.81
CA THR A 75 8.55 -0.63 10.01
C THR A 75 9.58 -0.92 8.94
N VAL A 76 9.27 -0.60 7.68
CA VAL A 76 10.20 -0.76 6.55
C VAL A 76 11.47 0.05 6.77
N ARG A 77 11.34 1.34 7.12
CA ARG A 77 12.49 2.22 7.42
C ARG A 77 13.38 1.65 8.52
N ARG A 78 12.77 1.12 9.60
CA ARG A 78 13.53 0.48 10.69
C ARG A 78 14.23 -0.80 10.23
N LEU A 79 13.60 -1.59 9.37
CA LEU A 79 14.21 -2.80 8.82
C LEU A 79 15.42 -2.45 7.93
N VAL A 80 15.29 -1.45 7.05
CA VAL A 80 16.42 -0.98 6.23
C VAL A 80 17.58 -0.54 7.10
N SER A 81 17.34 0.25 8.15
CA SER A 81 18.40 0.69 9.07
C SER A 81 19.05 -0.44 9.90
N MET A 82 18.51 -1.66 9.86
CA MET A 82 19.07 -2.83 10.56
C MET A 82 19.83 -3.77 9.62
N VAL A 83 19.70 -3.57 8.31
CA VAL A 83 20.37 -4.37 7.26
C VAL A 83 21.58 -3.63 6.68
N GLU A 84 21.63 -2.30 6.83
CA GLU A 84 22.82 -1.45 6.64
C GLU A 84 23.77 -1.53 7.85
#